data_AF-A0A846ZWU7-F1
#
_entry.id   AF-A0A846ZWU7-F1
#
_cell.length_a   1.000
_cell.length_b   1.000
_cell.length_c   1.000
_cell.angle_alpha   90.00
_cell.angle_beta   90.00
_cell.angle_gamma   90.00
#
_symmetry.space_group_name_H-M   'P 1'
#
loop_
_entity.id
_entity.type
_entity.pdbx_description
1 polymer ?
#
loop_
_entity_poly.entity_id
_entity_poly.type
_entity_poly.pdbx_seq_one_letter_code
_entity_poly.pdbx_strand_id
1 'polypeptide(L)'
;MPFFNDLDLKDWKNIEVWTDSLWIIPQRDKTGKHNGFYHGNFIPQIPRQLILIYTKKGEVVFDPYVGSGTTAIEAEALGRHFIGIDIQPELIMHCRDTVGKTDCFSEFVVGDSADSDTFDNIAEILLKKRKTKV
;
A
#
# COMPACT_ATOMS: atom_id res chain seq x y z
N MET A 1 -2.61 22.58 5.41
CA MET A 1 -2.25 21.17 5.25
C MET A 1 -0.93 21.07 4.52
N PRO A 2 -0.08 20.11 4.87
CA PRO A 2 1.13 19.77 4.12
C PRO A 2 0.82 19.49 2.65
N PHE A 3 1.83 19.67 1.79
CA PHE A 3 1.65 19.47 0.36
C PHE A 3 1.34 18.01 0.00
N PHE A 4 1.95 17.06 0.70
CA PHE A 4 2.02 15.64 0.33
C PHE A 4 1.23 14.69 1.26
N ASN A 5 0.54 15.20 2.29
CA ASN A 5 -0.28 14.38 3.19
C ASN A 5 -1.44 15.16 3.79
N ASP A 6 -2.30 14.45 4.53
CA ASP A 6 -3.52 14.99 5.16
C ASP A 6 -3.32 15.37 6.63
N LEU A 7 -2.07 15.45 7.13
CA LEU A 7 -1.81 15.70 8.56
C LEU A 7 -2.17 17.14 8.95
N ASP A 8 -2.85 17.30 10.09
CA ASP A 8 -3.06 18.62 10.69
C ASP A 8 -1.91 19.00 11.63
N LEU A 9 -1.00 19.83 11.13
CA LEU A 9 0.14 20.30 11.92
C LEU A 9 -0.25 21.22 13.09
N LYS A 10 -1.46 21.78 13.11
CA LYS A 10 -1.95 22.54 14.27
C LYS A 10 -2.24 21.64 15.45
N ASP A 11 -2.57 20.37 15.18
CA ASP A 11 -2.85 19.35 16.18
C ASP A 11 -1.82 18.20 16.16
N TRP A 12 -0.56 18.56 15.89
CA TRP A 12 0.53 17.59 15.68
C TRP A 12 0.77 16.64 16.86
N LYS A 13 0.30 16.96 18.07
CA LYS A 13 0.46 16.08 19.24
C LYS A 13 -0.51 14.90 19.25
N ASN A 14 -1.60 14.99 18.50
CA ASN A 14 -2.65 13.97 18.45
C ASN A 14 -2.67 13.23 17.11
N ILE A 15 -1.66 13.42 16.27
CA ILE A 15 -1.54 12.69 15.00
C ILE A 15 -1.12 11.24 15.25
N GLU A 16 -1.61 10.33 14.40
CA GLU A 16 -1.31 8.89 14.48
C GLU A 16 0.15 8.55 14.09
N VAL A 17 0.87 9.49 13.48
CA VAL A 17 2.19 9.21 12.90
C VAL A 17 3.32 9.27 13.93
N TRP A 18 4.29 8.37 13.79
CA TRP A 18 5.50 8.33 14.60
C TRP A 18 6.57 9.23 14.00
N THR A 19 7.07 10.18 14.80
CA THR A 19 8.03 11.19 14.35
C THR A 19 9.48 10.85 14.67
N ASP A 20 9.73 9.85 15.52
CA ASP A 20 11.08 9.43 15.87
C ASP A 20 11.73 8.64 14.75
N SER A 21 13.07 8.63 14.71
CA SER A 21 13.85 7.83 13.75
C SER A 21 14.02 6.37 14.16
N LEU A 22 13.80 6.04 15.44
CA LEU A 22 13.83 4.68 15.98
C LEU A 22 12.42 4.25 16.38
N TRP A 23 11.88 3.24 15.69
CA TRP A 23 10.59 2.67 16.02
C TRP A 23 10.77 1.35 16.78
N ILE A 24 10.40 1.36 18.06
CA ILE A 24 10.38 0.15 18.90
C ILE A 24 8.96 -0.40 18.86
N ILE A 25 8.78 -1.49 18.11
CA ILE A 25 7.47 -2.10 17.90
C ILE A 25 7.43 -3.43 18.64
N PRO A 26 6.78 -3.51 19.81
CA PRO A 26 6.86 -4.67 20.69
C PRO A 26 6.17 -5.91 20.12
N GLN A 27 5.15 -5.70 19.26
CA GLN A 27 4.40 -6.78 18.65
C GLN A 27 3.86 -6.38 17.28
N ARG A 28 3.84 -7.34 16.36
CA ARG A 28 3.12 -7.23 15.08
C ARG A 28 1.62 -7.06 15.32
N ASP A 29 1.00 -6.12 14.62
CA ASP A 29 -0.45 -6.01 14.58
C ASP A 29 -1.07 -7.26 13.94
N LYS A 30 -2.07 -7.84 14.60
CA LYS A 30 -2.79 -9.06 14.18
C LYS A 30 -4.26 -8.77 13.86
N THR A 31 -4.67 -7.51 13.90
CA THR A 31 -6.04 -7.11 13.58
C THR A 31 -6.28 -7.10 12.06
N GLY A 32 -7.54 -7.00 11.65
CA GLY A 32 -7.90 -6.90 10.25
C GLY A 32 -7.56 -8.15 9.44
N LYS A 33 -6.98 -7.95 8.26
CA LYS A 33 -6.75 -8.98 7.25
C LYS A 33 -5.30 -9.51 7.25
N HIS A 34 -4.47 -9.06 8.18
CA HIS A 34 -3.06 -9.42 8.20
C HIS A 34 -2.86 -10.86 8.65
N ASN A 35 -2.04 -11.59 7.90
CA ASN A 35 -1.60 -12.93 8.24
C ASN A 35 -0.06 -13.00 8.19
N GLY A 36 0.54 -13.77 9.08
CA GLY A 36 2.00 -13.95 9.18
C GLY A 36 2.52 -15.14 8.37
N PHE A 37 1.74 -15.67 7.42
CA PHE A 37 2.03 -16.97 6.80
C PHE A 37 3.22 -16.93 5.83
N TYR A 38 3.44 -15.79 5.16
CA TYR A 38 4.52 -15.64 4.20
C TYR A 38 5.77 -15.08 4.87
N HIS A 39 6.90 -15.74 4.63
CA HIS A 39 8.17 -15.33 5.20
C HIS A 39 8.65 -14.02 4.57
N GLY A 40 9.23 -13.15 5.39
CA GLY A 40 9.77 -11.87 4.93
C GLY A 40 8.73 -10.74 4.84
N ASN A 41 7.49 -10.94 5.28
CA ASN A 41 6.54 -9.84 5.37
C ASN A 41 6.91 -8.87 6.51
N PHE A 42 6.96 -7.57 6.23
CA PHE A 42 7.11 -6.58 7.31
C PHE A 42 5.84 -6.51 8.15
N ILE A 43 6.00 -6.01 9.37
CA ILE A 43 4.90 -5.75 10.29
C ILE A 43 4.01 -4.60 9.74
N PRO A 44 2.67 -4.69 9.83
CA PRO A 44 1.77 -3.74 9.16
C PRO A 44 1.95 -2.28 9.60
N GLN A 45 2.43 -2.08 10.83
CA GLN A 45 2.63 -0.73 11.35
C GLN A 45 3.68 0.08 10.55
N ILE A 46 4.67 -0.57 9.92
CA ILE A 46 5.68 0.13 9.11
C ILE A 46 5.07 0.78 7.86
N PRO A 47 4.46 0.03 6.91
CA PRO A 47 3.85 0.62 5.72
C PRO A 47 2.72 1.58 6.08
N ARG A 48 1.94 1.31 7.14
CA ARG A 48 0.90 2.23 7.63
C ARG A 48 1.45 3.62 7.89
N GLN A 49 2.54 3.70 8.64
CA GLN A 49 3.21 4.95 8.98
C GLN A 49 3.73 5.66 7.72
N LEU A 50 4.39 4.94 6.82
CA LEU A 50 4.90 5.51 5.57
C LEU A 50 3.77 6.05 4.68
N ILE A 51 2.66 5.32 4.54
CA ILE A 51 1.50 5.75 3.73
C ILE A 51 0.89 7.03 4.34
N LEU A 52 0.71 7.09 5.66
CA LEU A 52 0.16 8.29 6.32
C LEU A 52 1.08 9.52 6.16
N ILE A 53 2.40 9.33 6.24
CA ILE A 53 3.38 10.42 6.17
C ILE A 53 3.53 10.95 4.73
N TYR A 54 3.50 10.08 3.73
CA TYR A 54 3.91 10.42 2.35
C TYR A 54 2.80 10.45 1.32
N THR A 55 1.53 10.25 1.71
CA THR A 55 0.41 10.27 0.77
C THR A 55 -0.83 10.96 1.34
N LYS A 56 -1.69 11.44 0.45
CA LYS A 56 -3.08 11.81 0.75
C LYS A 56 -4.04 10.66 0.48
N LYS A 57 -5.23 10.72 1.09
CA LYS A 57 -6.36 9.85 0.74
C LYS A 57 -6.68 9.95 -0.75
N GLY A 58 -6.97 8.80 -1.37
CA GLY A 58 -7.25 8.72 -2.81
C GLY A 58 -6.05 8.93 -3.74
N GLU A 59 -4.83 8.98 -3.21
CA GLU A 59 -3.60 8.83 -3.99
C GLU A 59 -3.25 7.35 -4.19
N VAL A 60 -2.31 7.07 -5.09
CA VAL A 60 -1.88 5.72 -5.45
C VAL A 60 -0.62 5.37 -4.68
N VAL A 61 -0.67 4.24 -3.98
CA VAL A 61 0.51 3.56 -3.42
C VAL A 61 0.93 2.45 -4.38
N PHE A 62 2.22 2.39 -4.68
CA PHE A 62 2.80 1.38 -5.56
C PHE A 62 3.83 0.56 -4.80
N ASP A 63 3.71 -0.77 -4.89
CA ASP A 63 4.66 -1.72 -4.31
C ASP A 63 5.17 -2.70 -5.38
N PRO A 64 6.42 -2.58 -5.85
CA PRO A 64 6.97 -3.46 -6.87
C PRO A 64 7.31 -4.87 -6.35
N TYR A 65 7.17 -5.14 -5.05
CA TYR A 65 7.46 -6.45 -4.45
C TYR A 65 6.42 -6.77 -3.39
N VAL A 66 5.15 -6.84 -3.81
CA VAL A 66 3.99 -6.83 -2.91
C VAL A 66 3.93 -8.06 -1.98
N GLY A 67 4.51 -9.19 -2.39
CA GLY A 67 4.50 -10.42 -1.62
C GLY A 67 3.09 -10.80 -1.16
N SER A 68 2.94 -11.07 0.14
CA SER A 68 1.63 -11.36 0.76
C SER A 68 0.66 -10.17 0.87
N GLY A 69 1.03 -8.96 0.41
CA GLY A 69 0.09 -7.84 0.32
C GLY A 69 -0.04 -6.96 1.56
N THR A 70 0.96 -6.94 2.45
CA THR A 70 0.87 -6.10 3.67
C THR A 70 0.69 -4.61 3.34
N THR A 71 1.42 -4.07 2.35
CA THR A 71 1.23 -2.68 1.87
C THR A 71 -0.17 -2.46 1.30
N ALA A 72 -0.68 -3.44 0.54
CA ALA A 72 -1.98 -3.35 -0.10
C ALA A 72 -3.12 -3.26 0.92
N ILE A 73 -3.04 -4.08 1.98
CA ILE A 73 -4.02 -4.08 3.07
C ILE A 73 -4.01 -2.74 3.82
N GLU A 74 -2.84 -2.17 4.12
CA GLU A 74 -2.77 -0.85 4.76
C GLU A 74 -3.22 0.27 3.83
N ALA A 75 -2.89 0.21 2.54
CA ALA A 75 -3.38 1.18 1.56
C ALA A 75 -4.91 1.16 1.47
N GLU A 76 -5.52 -0.03 1.43
CA GLU A 76 -6.98 -0.21 1.49
C GLU A 76 -7.55 0.41 2.79
N ALA A 77 -7.02 0.03 3.95
CA ALA A 77 -7.50 0.49 5.25
C ALA A 77 -7.42 2.02 5.41
N LEU A 78 -6.42 2.65 4.77
CA LEU A 78 -6.21 4.09 4.79
C LEU A 78 -6.91 4.82 3.64
N GLY A 79 -7.64 4.12 2.75
CA GLY A 79 -8.36 4.73 1.63
C GLY A 79 -7.43 5.29 0.55
N ARG A 80 -6.40 4.52 0.17
CA ARG A 80 -5.52 4.78 -0.97
C ARG A 80 -5.84 3.79 -2.09
N HIS A 81 -5.63 4.23 -3.32
CA HIS A 81 -5.53 3.32 -4.45
C HIS A 81 -4.23 2.52 -4.33
N PHE A 82 -4.21 1.31 -4.87
CA PHE A 82 -3.04 0.45 -4.77
C PHE A 82 -2.71 -0.23 -6.10
N ILE A 83 -1.42 -0.37 -6.37
CA ILE A 83 -0.89 -1.21 -7.44
C ILE A 83 0.27 -2.03 -6.88
N GLY A 84 0.23 -3.35 -7.07
CA GLY A 84 1.29 -4.26 -6.61
C GLY A 84 1.79 -5.18 -7.71
N ILE A 85 3.10 -5.46 -7.72
CA ILE A 85 3.72 -6.50 -8.56
C ILE A 85 4.36 -7.56 -7.67
N ASP A 86 4.23 -8.81 -8.10
CA ASP A 86 5.07 -9.91 -7.61
C ASP A 86 5.28 -10.91 -8.74
N ILE A 87 6.42 -11.60 -8.73
CA ILE A 87 6.73 -12.63 -9.72
C ILE A 87 5.95 -13.92 -9.45
N GLN A 88 5.51 -14.15 -8.21
CA GLN A 88 4.80 -15.36 -7.82
C GLN A 88 3.28 -15.21 -8.05
N PRO A 89 2.68 -15.96 -9.00
CA PRO A 89 1.26 -15.85 -9.29
C PRO A 89 0.36 -16.15 -8.08
N GLU A 90 0.78 -17.08 -7.20
CA GLU A 90 0.03 -17.48 -6.02
C GLU A 90 -0.12 -16.35 -5.02
N LEU A 91 0.92 -15.52 -4.84
CA LEU A 91 0.87 -14.35 -3.96
C LEU A 91 -0.05 -13.28 -4.51
N ILE A 92 -0.04 -13.08 -5.83
CA ILE A 92 -0.94 -12.15 -6.50
C ILE A 92 -2.40 -12.60 -6.38
N MET A 93 -2.69 -13.90 -6.52
CA MET A 93 -4.02 -14.44 -6.25
C MET A 93 -4.44 -14.23 -4.79
N HIS A 94 -3.54 -14.52 -3.84
CA HIS A 94 -3.79 -14.28 -2.42
C HIS A 94 -4.12 -12.82 -2.12
N CYS A 95 -3.39 -11.88 -2.70
CA CYS A 95 -3.64 -10.45 -2.51
C CYS A 95 -5.02 -10.03 -3.04
N ARG A 96 -5.42 -10.55 -4.22
CA ARG A 96 -6.74 -10.28 -4.82
C ARG A 96 -7.88 -10.80 -3.96
N ASP A 97 -7.71 -11.94 -3.30
CA ASP A 97 -8.72 -12.52 -2.41
C ASP A 97 -8.80 -11.79 -1.07
N THR A 98 -7.68 -11.25 -0.61
CA THR A 98 -7.57 -10.59 0.71
C THR A 98 -8.03 -9.14 0.65
N VAL A 99 -7.58 -8.38 -0.35
CA VAL A 99 -7.93 -6.97 -0.50
C VAL A 99 -9.37 -6.86 -0.99
N GLY A 100 -10.18 -6.09 -0.27
CA GLY A 100 -11.61 -5.98 -0.50
C GLY A 100 -11.94 -4.97 -1.59
N LYS A 101 -13.23 -4.93 -1.94
CA LYS A 101 -13.77 -3.92 -2.84
C LYS A 101 -14.11 -2.67 -2.03
N THR A 102 -13.43 -1.58 -2.33
CA THR A 102 -13.67 -0.25 -1.76
C THR A 102 -13.87 0.77 -2.89
N ASP A 103 -14.11 2.03 -2.55
CA ASP A 103 -14.12 3.12 -3.54
C ASP A 103 -12.73 3.35 -4.17
N CYS A 104 -11.67 2.85 -3.53
CA CYS A 104 -10.32 2.86 -4.07
C CYS A 104 -10.04 1.58 -4.85
N PHE A 105 -9.63 1.73 -6.13
CA PHE A 105 -9.14 0.58 -6.90
C PHE A 105 -7.86 -0.03 -6.30
N SER A 106 -7.73 -1.34 -6.46
CA SER A 106 -6.49 -2.09 -6.22
C SER A 106 -6.22 -2.99 -7.42
N GLU A 107 -5.03 -2.88 -8.02
CA GLU A 107 -4.60 -3.72 -9.14
C GLU A 107 -3.37 -4.53 -8.74
N PHE A 108 -3.33 -5.79 -9.18
CA PHE A 108 -2.23 -6.70 -8.88
C PHE A 108 -1.75 -7.35 -10.17
N VAL A 109 -0.45 -7.28 -10.42
CA VAL A 109 0.18 -7.74 -11.65
C VAL A 109 1.17 -8.85 -11.31
N VAL A 110 1.09 -9.96 -12.04
CA VAL A 110 2.13 -10.99 -12.03
C VAL A 110 3.20 -10.55 -13.02
N GLY A 111 4.44 -10.35 -12.56
CA GLY A 111 5.52 -9.88 -13.41
C GLY A 111 6.85 -9.75 -12.68
N ASP A 112 7.93 -9.61 -13.45
CA ASP A 112 9.24 -9.26 -12.93
C ASP A 112 9.38 -7.73 -12.92
N SER A 113 9.64 -7.15 -11.76
CA SER A 113 9.76 -5.69 -11.61
C SER A 113 10.99 -5.10 -12.33
N ALA A 114 11.93 -5.93 -12.78
CA ALA A 114 13.04 -5.51 -13.63
C ALA A 114 12.72 -5.58 -15.14
N ASP A 115 11.59 -6.14 -15.52
CA ASP A 115 11.20 -6.36 -16.91
C ASP A 115 10.44 -5.17 -17.52
N SER A 116 10.74 -4.85 -18.78
CA SER A 116 10.15 -3.69 -19.48
C SER A 116 8.67 -3.89 -19.79
N ASP A 117 8.24 -5.11 -20.10
CA ASP A 117 6.83 -5.36 -20.42
C ASP A 117 5.97 -5.19 -19.15
N THR A 118 6.51 -5.59 -17.99
CA THR A 118 5.89 -5.32 -16.69
C THR A 118 5.77 -3.82 -16.43
N PHE A 119 6.80 -3.03 -16.73
CA PHE A 119 6.75 -1.58 -16.62
C PHE A 119 5.67 -0.95 -17.52
N ASP A 120 5.63 -1.34 -18.80
CA ASP A 120 4.68 -0.81 -19.77
C ASP A 120 3.23 -1.11 -19.35
N ASN A 121 2.97 -2.33 -18.88
CA ASN A 121 1.66 -2.73 -18.35
C ASN A 121 1.22 -1.83 -17.18
N ILE A 122 2.11 -1.55 -16.21
CA ILE A 122 1.79 -0.66 -15.09
C ILE A 122 1.54 0.77 -15.56
N ALA A 123 2.34 1.26 -16.51
CA ALA A 123 2.15 2.59 -17.09
C ALA A 123 0.76 2.71 -17.76
N GLU A 124 0.32 1.69 -18.49
CA GLU A 124 -1.01 1.64 -19.10
C GLU A 124 -2.13 1.65 -18.04
N ILE A 125 -1.99 0.85 -16.99
CA ILE A 125 -2.95 0.82 -15.86
C ILE A 125 -3.07 2.21 -15.25
N LEU A 126 -1.95 2.87 -14.95
CA LEU A 126 -1.92 4.21 -14.37
C LEU A 126 -2.58 5.24 -15.29
N LEU A 127 -2.28 5.21 -16.60
CA LEU A 127 -2.88 6.10 -17.59
C LEU A 127 -4.40 5.91 -17.68
N LYS A 128 -4.88 4.66 -17.63
CA LYS A 128 -6.31 4.34 -17.67
C LYS A 128 -7.04 4.86 -16.44
N LYS A 129 -6.50 4.63 -15.24
CA LYS A 129 -7.11 5.06 -13.97
C LYS A 129 -7.04 6.57 -13.76
N ARG A 130 -6.00 7.26 -14.28
CA ARG A 130 -5.90 8.73 -14.26
C ARG A 130 -7.03 9.38 -15.05
N LYS A 131 -7.42 8.82 -16.20
CA LYS A 131 -8.49 9.34 -17.06
C LYS A 131 -9.89 9.19 -16.47
N THR A 132 -10.06 8.39 -15.40
CA THR A 132 -11.36 8.15 -14.75
C THR A 132 -11.70 9.20 -13.68
N LYS A 133 -10.76 10.09 -13.31
CA LYS A 133 -11.04 11.30 -12.52
C LYS A 133 -11.54 12.42 -13.46
N VAL A 134 -12.79 12.33 -13.90
CA VAL A 134 -13.56 13.43 -14.53
C VAL A 134 -14.88 13.58 -13.79
#